data_AF-A0A6I4U2D2-F1
#
_entry.id   AF-A0A6I4U2D2-F1
#
_cell.length_a   1.000
_cell.length_b   1.000
_cell.length_c   1.000
_cell.angle_alpha   90.00
_cell.angle_beta   90.00
_cell.angle_gamma   90.00
#
_symmetry.space_group_name_H-M   'P 1'
#
loop_
_entity.id
_entity.type
_entity.pdbx_description
1 polymer ?
#
loop_
_entity_poly.entity_id
_entity_poly.type
_entity_poly.pdbx_seq_one_letter_code
_entity_poly.pdbx_strand_id
1 'polypeptide(L)'
;MSLGPVQLIIIALVILVLFGRGKISEMMGDFGKGVKSFKDGMADEDKPSEPTRQIPPPNAAEGAVPPTPASTEARDAPKDVR
;
A
#
# COMPACT_ATOMS: atom_id res chain seq x y z
N MET A 1 38.51 20.10 11.20
CA MET A 1 37.80 18.85 10.89
C MET A 1 36.34 19.04 11.28
N SER A 2 35.53 19.52 10.35
CA SER A 2 34.12 19.80 10.63
C SER A 2 33.39 18.46 10.71
N LEU A 3 32.66 18.24 11.80
CA LEU A 3 31.68 17.16 11.95
C LEU A 3 30.57 17.41 10.92
N GLY A 4 30.85 17.02 9.69
CA GLY A 4 30.01 17.27 8.55
C GLY A 4 28.92 16.21 8.39
N PRO A 5 28.02 16.41 7.43
CA PRO A 5 26.93 15.46 7.11
C PRO A 5 27.42 14.02 6.93
N VAL A 6 28.67 13.84 6.47
CA VAL A 6 29.32 12.53 6.31
C VAL A 6 29.37 11.73 7.62
N GLN A 7 29.63 12.36 8.76
CA GLN A 7 29.70 11.68 10.06
C GLN A 7 28.32 11.14 10.47
N LEU A 8 27.26 11.93 10.24
CA LEU A 8 25.88 11.51 10.53
C LEU A 8 25.43 10.37 9.63
N ILE A 9 25.84 10.36 8.35
CA ILE A 9 25.54 9.26 7.43
C ILE A 9 26.21 7.96 7.92
N ILE A 10 27.46 8.00 8.37
CA ILE A 10 28.15 6.82 8.91
C ILE A 10 27.42 6.28 10.14
N ILE A 11 27.01 7.16 11.06
CA ILE A 11 26.25 6.76 12.26
C ILE A 11 24.89 6.16 11.89
N ALA A 12 24.16 6.78 10.95
CA ALA A 12 22.88 6.27 10.47
C ALA A 12 23.02 4.90 9.80
N LEU A 13 24.12 4.65 9.08
CA LEU A 13 24.45 3.36 8.50
C LEU A 13 24.65 2.27 9.58
N VAL A 14 25.38 2.59 10.64
CA VAL A 14 25.59 1.68 11.77
C VAL A 14 24.26 1.32 12.44
N ILE A 15 23.41 2.32 12.70
CA ILE A 15 22.06 2.10 13.25
C ILE A 15 21.21 1.26 12.29
N LEU A 16 21.24 1.54 10.99
CA LEU A 16 20.50 0.77 9.99
C LEU A 16 20.94 -0.71 9.93
N VAL A 17 22.21 -1.02 10.16
CA VAL A 17 22.71 -2.40 10.23
C VAL A 17 22.28 -3.10 11.53
N LEU A 18 22.33 -2.41 12.67
CA LEU A 18 21.93 -2.95 13.98
C LEU A 18 20.43 -3.25 14.05
N PHE A 19 19.61 -2.32 13.58
CA PHE A 19 18.15 -2.43 13.63
C PHE A 19 17.57 -3.09 12.38
N GLY A 20 18.30 -3.10 11.27
CA GLY A 20 17.86 -3.63 9.99
C GLY A 20 16.85 -2.71 9.27
N ARG A 21 16.80 -2.81 7.94
CA ARG A 21 15.87 -2.03 7.11
C ARG A 21 14.38 -2.30 7.41
N GLY A 22 14.04 -3.53 7.81
CA GLY A 22 12.65 -3.96 8.03
C GLY A 22 12.01 -3.24 9.22
N LYS A 23 12.70 -3.20 10.36
CA LYS A 23 12.18 -2.55 11.57
C LYS A 23 12.06 -1.03 11.42
N ILE A 24 13.03 -0.39 10.77
CA ILE A 24 12.99 1.06 10.52
C ILE A 24 11.88 1.42 9.55
N SER A 25 11.63 0.64 8.48
CA SER A 25 10.52 0.90 7.55
C SER A 25 9.14 0.75 8.20
N GLU A 26 8.96 -0.26 9.06
CA GLU A 26 7.71 -0.47 9.80
C GLU A 26 7.44 0.70 10.75
N MET A 27 8.44 1.07 11.57
CA MET A 27 8.36 2.22 12.49
C MET A 27 8.18 3.56 11.78
N MET A 28 8.89 3.80 10.67
CA MET A 28 8.77 5.03 9.89
C MET A 28 7.40 5.13 9.20
N GLY A 29 6.78 3.99 8.86
CA GLY A 29 5.41 3.95 8.33
C GLY A 29 4.38 4.44 9.35
N ASP A 30 4.44 3.94 10.57
CA ASP A 30 3.52 4.36 11.64
C ASP A 30 3.80 5.79 12.12
N PHE A 31 5.08 6.16 12.23
CA PHE A 31 5.48 7.54 12.52
C PHE A 31 5.02 8.51 11.43
N GLY A 32 5.18 8.14 10.16
CA GLY A 32 4.77 8.95 9.00
C GLY A 32 3.26 9.18 8.96
N LYS A 33 2.45 8.16 9.29
CA LYS A 33 1.00 8.31 9.45
C LYS A 33 0.65 9.27 10.58
N GLY A 34 1.30 9.14 11.75
CA GLY A 34 1.09 10.04 12.89
C GLY A 34 1.42 11.49 12.56
N VAL A 35 2.56 11.73 11.91
CA VAL A 35 2.97 13.09 11.47
C VAL A 35 2.03 13.63 10.40
N LYS A 36 1.54 12.79 9.46
CA LYS A 36 0.57 13.21 8.45
C LYS A 36 -0.78 13.57 9.08
N SER A 37 -1.31 12.76 9.99
CA SER A 37 -2.54 13.09 10.73
C SER A 37 -2.41 14.35 11.58
N PHE A 38 -1.23 14.58 12.18
CA PHE A 38 -0.95 15.82 12.91
C PHE A 38 -0.93 17.04 11.98
N LYS A 39 -0.32 16.91 10.79
CA LYS A 39 -0.29 17.96 9.78
C LYS A 39 -1.69 18.22 9.20
N ASP A 40 -2.43 17.17 8.87
CA ASP A 40 -3.78 17.25 8.31
C ASP A 40 -4.73 17.88 9.35
N GLY A 41 -4.63 17.50 10.64
CA GLY A 41 -5.42 18.11 11.72
C GLY A 41 -5.07 19.58 12.01
N MET A 42 -3.81 20.00 11.83
CA MET A 42 -3.42 21.42 11.88
C MET A 42 -3.81 22.21 10.64
N ALA A 43 -3.92 21.56 9.48
CA ALA A 43 -4.26 22.20 8.21
C ALA A 43 -5.78 22.33 8.00
N ASP A 44 -6.58 21.48 8.63
CA ASP A 44 -8.05 21.53 8.59
C ASP A 44 -8.63 22.78 9.28
N GLU A 45 -7.90 23.42 10.21
CA GLU A 45 -8.27 24.75 10.74
C GLU A 45 -8.18 25.87 9.68
N ASP A 46 -7.45 25.67 8.58
CA ASP A 46 -7.19 26.71 7.57
C ASP A 46 -7.78 26.41 6.17
N LYS A 47 -8.21 25.18 5.84
CA LYS A 47 -8.77 24.85 4.50
C LYS A 47 -9.80 23.71 4.49
N PRO A 48 -10.85 23.78 3.64
CA PRO A 48 -11.79 22.67 3.45
C PRO A 48 -11.11 21.45 2.81
N SER A 49 -11.18 20.33 3.53
CA SER A 49 -10.65 19.00 3.24
C SER A 49 -10.66 18.54 1.76
N GLU A 50 -9.49 18.19 1.21
CA GLU A 50 -9.36 17.32 0.03
C GLU A 50 -9.11 15.86 0.46
N PRO A 51 -9.78 14.86 -0.15
CA PRO A 51 -9.57 13.47 0.18
C PRO A 51 -8.20 13.04 -0.35
N THR A 52 -7.25 12.79 0.56
CA THR A 52 -5.97 12.15 0.22
C THR A 52 -6.28 10.83 -0.48
N ARG A 53 -6.10 10.81 -1.81
CA ARG A 53 -6.07 9.60 -2.64
C ARG A 53 -5.05 8.64 -2.03
N GLN A 54 -5.56 7.63 -1.31
CA GLN A 54 -4.80 6.43 -1.04
C GLN A 54 -4.43 5.83 -2.39
N ILE A 55 -3.13 5.63 -2.62
CA ILE A 55 -2.60 4.92 -3.77
C ILE A 55 -3.24 3.53 -3.73
N PRO A 56 -4.12 3.16 -4.68
CA PRO A 56 -4.65 1.80 -4.72
C PRO A 56 -3.48 0.84 -4.90
N PRO A 57 -3.49 -0.33 -4.23
CA PRO A 57 -2.42 -1.31 -4.34
C PRO A 57 -2.20 -1.66 -5.82
N PRO A 58 -0.95 -1.78 -6.29
CA PRO A 58 -0.63 -2.23 -7.63
C PRO A 58 -0.87 -3.74 -7.70
N ASN A 59 -2.13 -4.16 -7.59
CA ASN A 59 -2.58 -5.48 -7.97
C ASN A 59 -3.08 -5.40 -9.43
N ALA A 60 -2.15 -5.03 -10.30
CA ALA A 60 -2.26 -5.05 -11.76
C ALA A 60 -1.02 -5.77 -12.31
N ALA A 61 -0.85 -7.02 -11.90
CA ALA A 61 -0.12 -8.07 -12.61
C ALA A 61 -0.85 -9.37 -12.24
N GLU A 62 -1.93 -9.70 -12.95
CA GLU A 62 -1.89 -10.64 -14.07
C GLU A 62 -1.52 -12.06 -13.60
N GLY A 63 -2.53 -12.92 -13.52
CA GLY A 63 -2.40 -14.27 -12.97
C GLY A 63 -3.72 -15.04 -13.03
N ALA A 64 -4.16 -15.31 -14.25
CA ALA A 64 -5.02 -16.42 -14.69
C ALA A 64 -5.89 -17.16 -13.66
N VAL A 65 -7.21 -16.90 -13.67
CA VAL A 65 -8.20 -17.91 -14.11
C VAL A 65 -9.51 -17.18 -14.47
N PRO A 66 -10.06 -17.34 -15.68
CA PRO A 66 -11.40 -16.84 -15.98
C PRO A 66 -12.42 -17.61 -15.13
N PRO A 67 -13.37 -16.97 -14.44
CA PRO A 67 -14.57 -17.68 -14.01
C PRO A 67 -15.35 -17.97 -15.28
N THR A 68 -15.36 -19.23 -15.69
CA THR A 68 -16.30 -19.76 -16.69
C THR A 68 -17.69 -19.25 -16.33
N PRO A 69 -18.34 -18.42 -17.17
CA PRO A 69 -19.75 -18.14 -16.99
C PRO A 69 -20.50 -19.43 -17.23
N ALA A 70 -20.94 -20.05 -16.13
CA ALA A 70 -21.94 -21.09 -16.14
C ALA A 70 -23.26 -20.50 -16.66
N SER A 71 -23.42 -20.49 -17.99
CA SER A 71 -24.67 -20.67 -18.73
C SER A 71 -24.50 -20.16 -20.15
N THR A 72 -24.49 -21.07 -21.12
CA THR A 72 -25.36 -21.07 -22.32
C THR A 72 -24.93 -22.23 -23.22
N GLU A 73 -25.94 -22.97 -23.70
CA GLU A 73 -25.90 -23.94 -24.82
C GLU A 73 -25.13 -25.25 -24.65
N ALA A 74 -25.85 -26.36 -24.48
CA ALA A 74 -26.25 -27.21 -25.61
C ALA A 74 -26.85 -28.56 -25.15
N ARG A 75 -27.86 -29.03 -25.91
CA ARG A 75 -28.43 -30.40 -26.01
C ARG A 75 -29.56 -30.75 -25.02
N ASP A 76 -30.81 -30.84 -25.52
CA ASP A 76 -31.44 -32.07 -26.07
C ASP A 76 -32.29 -32.70 -24.94
N ALA A 77 -33.61 -32.93 -24.96
CA ALA A 77 -34.69 -32.92 -25.92
C ALA A 77 -36.05 -32.84 -25.14
N PRO A 78 -37.16 -32.35 -25.71
CA PRO A 78 -38.48 -32.53 -25.12
C PRO A 78 -39.25 -33.61 -25.89
N LYS A 79 -39.27 -34.87 -25.41
CA LYS A 79 -40.39 -35.81 -25.61
C LYS A 79 -40.17 -37.14 -24.90
N ASP A 80 -40.71 -37.23 -23.70
CA ASP A 80 -41.22 -38.49 -23.14
C ASP A 80 -42.51 -38.18 -22.37
N VAL A 81 -43.64 -38.32 -23.07
CA VAL A 81 -44.97 -38.52 -22.48
C VAL A 81 -45.23 -40.01 -22.61
N ARG A 82 -45.04 -40.74 -21.51
CA ARG A 82 -45.68 -42.03 -21.25
C ARG A 82 -45.71 -42.34 -19.77
#